data_AF-Q9P4B2-F1
#
_entry.id   AF-Q9P4B2-F1
#
_cell.length_a   1.000
_cell.length_b   1.000
_cell.length_c   1.000
_cell.angle_alpha   90.00
_cell.angle_beta   90.00
_cell.angle_gamma   90.00
#
_symmetry.space_group_name_H-M   'P 1'
#
loop_
_entity.id
_entity.type
_entity.pdbx_description
1 polymer ?
#
loop_
_entity_poly.entity_id
_entity_poly.type
_entity_poly.pdbx_seq_one_letter_code
_entity_poly.pdbx_strand_id
1 'polypeptide(L)'
;NLLQYAGRLYSLDTLDTRFTSLSKTPTSRIDPARPSPDEASYKKGRSGADELAKGASPPRWRSPEFIYHGLVVLLAVPLMFKTAYDASKRKDAFASLGAPQTDVVGTASHQNYNKFSPLLSPGWIPGRRIDNSDQQYATFRDNVPYLFIVMALHP
;
A
#
# COMPACT_ATOMS: atom_id res chain seq x y z
N ASN A 1 2.95 -18.03 -19.10
CA ASN A 1 3.70 -16.97 -18.38
C ASN A 1 2.75 -16.07 -17.62
N LEU A 2 2.83 -16.08 -16.27
CA LEU A 2 1.96 -15.30 -15.38
C LEU A 2 2.03 -13.77 -15.68
N LEU A 3 3.21 -13.29 -16.05
CA LEU A 3 3.45 -11.89 -16.40
C LEU A 3 2.72 -11.45 -17.68
N GLN A 4 2.57 -12.34 -18.67
CA GLN A 4 1.79 -12.05 -19.88
C GLN A 4 0.29 -12.02 -19.59
N TYR A 5 -0.17 -12.84 -18.64
CA TYR A 5 -1.56 -12.84 -18.20
C TYR A 5 -1.91 -11.56 -17.40
N ALA A 6 -1.04 -11.16 -16.47
CA ALA A 6 -1.18 -9.89 -15.74
C ALA A 6 -1.17 -8.68 -16.70
N GLY A 7 -0.31 -8.69 -17.72
CA GLY A 7 -0.30 -7.66 -18.76
C GLY A 7 -1.59 -7.60 -19.58
N ARG A 8 -2.27 -8.73 -19.80
CA ARG A 8 -3.57 -8.77 -20.48
C ARG A 8 -4.71 -8.23 -19.61
N LEU A 9 -4.68 -8.48 -18.29
CA LEU A 9 -5.67 -7.93 -17.35
C LEU A 9 -5.62 -6.40 -17.27
N TYR A 10 -4.42 -5.82 -17.39
CA TYR A 10 -4.21 -4.37 -17.40
C TYR A 10 -4.14 -3.77 -18.82
N SER A 11 -4.47 -4.56 -19.85
CA SER A 11 -4.51 -4.02 -21.21
C SER A 11 -5.70 -3.06 -21.36
N LEU A 12 -5.50 -1.99 -22.12
CA LEU A 12 -6.53 -0.98 -22.39
C LEU A 12 -7.77 -1.59 -23.07
N ASP A 13 -7.63 -2.76 -23.72
CA ASP A 13 -8.75 -3.49 -24.34
C ASP A 13 -9.63 -4.22 -23.30
N THR A 14 -9.09 -4.55 -22.12
CA THR A 14 -9.80 -5.26 -21.04
C THR A 14 -10.32 -4.30 -19.96
N LEU A 15 -9.71 -3.12 -19.84
CA LEU A 15 -10.16 -2.08 -18.92
C LEU A 15 -11.48 -1.51 -19.42
N ASP A 16 -12.53 -1.70 -18.61
CA ASP A 16 -13.87 -1.20 -18.87
C ASP A 16 -13.78 0.31 -19.18
N THR A 17 -14.16 0.68 -20.42
CA THR A 17 -14.10 2.05 -20.96
C THR A 17 -14.82 3.10 -20.09
N ARG A 18 -15.59 2.64 -19.11
CA ARG A 18 -16.19 3.41 -18.00
C ARG A 18 -15.17 4.25 -17.22
N PHE A 19 -13.93 3.79 -17.06
CA PHE A 19 -12.89 4.54 -16.33
C PHE A 19 -12.18 5.61 -17.17
N THR A 20 -12.43 5.66 -18.49
CA THR A 20 -11.81 6.63 -19.42
C THR A 20 -12.84 7.49 -20.16
N SER A 21 -14.06 7.59 -19.63
CA SER A 21 -15.14 8.38 -20.24
C SER A 21 -14.81 9.88 -20.26
N LEU A 22 -14.27 10.37 -21.38
CA LEU A 22 -14.38 11.77 -21.77
C LEU A 22 -15.86 12.06 -22.07
N SER A 23 -16.52 12.78 -21.16
CA SER A 23 -17.88 13.27 -21.34
C SER A 23 -17.94 14.21 -22.55
N LYS A 24 -18.55 13.74 -23.65
CA LYS A 24 -18.91 14.59 -24.78
C LYS A 24 -20.31 14.22 -25.24
N THR A 25 -21.27 15.08 -24.92
CA THR A 25 -22.67 14.96 -25.33
C THR A 25 -22.80 14.99 -26.86
N PRO A 26 -23.71 14.21 -27.47
CA PRO A 26 -23.89 14.20 -28.91
C PRO A 26 -25.05 15.13 -29.30
N THR A 27 -24.83 16.03 -30.26
CA THR A 27 -25.95 16.55 -31.06
C THR A 27 -25.57 16.65 -32.54
N SER A 28 -26.24 15.78 -33.31
CA SER A 28 -26.81 16.00 -34.65
C SER A 28 -25.91 16.46 -35.80
N ARG A 29 -25.69 15.56 -36.79
CA ARG A 29 -26.44 15.42 -38.05
C ARG A 29 -25.60 14.51 -38.97
N ILE A 30 -26.17 13.40 -39.44
CA ILE A 30 -25.46 12.40 -40.25
C ILE A 30 -25.57 12.83 -41.73
N ASP A 31 -24.47 13.35 -42.29
CA ASP A 31 -24.31 13.58 -43.73
C ASP A 31 -23.62 12.35 -44.37
N PRO A 32 -24.19 11.74 -45.43
CA PRO A 32 -23.67 10.51 -46.04
C PRO A 32 -22.37 10.70 -46.85
N ALA A 33 -21.92 11.94 -47.06
CA ALA A 33 -20.63 12.27 -47.67
C ALA A 33 -19.49 12.42 -46.65
N ARG A 34 -19.76 12.22 -45.36
CA ARG A 34 -18.78 12.36 -44.27
C ARG A 34 -18.13 10.99 -43.99
N PRO A 35 -16.81 10.91 -43.76
CA PRO A 35 -16.17 9.68 -43.30
C PRO A 35 -16.92 9.11 -42.10
N SER A 36 -17.03 7.79 -42.05
CA SER A 36 -17.89 7.11 -41.08
C SER A 36 -17.55 7.57 -39.64
N PRO A 37 -18.55 7.73 -38.76
CA PRO A 37 -18.35 8.36 -37.45
C PRO A 37 -17.26 7.67 -36.62
N ASP A 38 -17.07 6.36 -36.82
CA ASP A 38 -16.04 5.53 -36.20
C ASP A 38 -14.62 5.84 -36.69
N GLU A 39 -14.37 5.99 -37.99
CA GLU A 39 -13.04 6.38 -38.51
C GLU A 39 -12.66 7.81 -38.11
N ALA A 40 -13.61 8.74 -38.21
CA ALA A 40 -13.38 10.14 -37.85
C ALA A 40 -13.16 10.32 -36.34
N SER A 41 -13.87 9.53 -35.52
CA SER A 41 -13.71 9.54 -34.06
C SER A 41 -12.41 8.85 -33.62
N TYR A 42 -11.99 7.77 -34.29
CA TYR A 42 -10.71 7.11 -34.02
C TYR A 42 -9.51 8.01 -34.35
N LYS A 43 -9.52 8.69 -35.51
CA LYS A 43 -8.45 9.64 -35.87
C LYS A 43 -8.44 10.87 -34.98
N LYS A 44 -9.60 11.37 -34.56
CA LYS A 44 -9.72 12.52 -33.63
C LYS A 44 -9.33 12.16 -32.20
N GLY A 45 -9.61 10.92 -31.77
CA GLY A 45 -9.19 10.39 -30.48
C GLY A 45 -7.67 10.20 -30.43
N ARG A 46 -7.06 9.70 -31.50
CA ARG A 46 -5.60 9.55 -31.61
C ARG A 46 -4.89 10.91 -31.69
N SER A 47 -5.39 11.84 -32.52
CA SER A 47 -4.83 13.19 -32.58
C SER A 47 -5.03 13.96 -31.27
N GLY A 48 -6.17 13.77 -30.59
CA GLY A 48 -6.44 14.36 -29.29
C GLY A 48 -5.59 13.76 -28.16
N ALA A 49 -5.34 12.45 -28.17
CA ALA A 49 -4.41 11.81 -27.24
C ALA A 49 -2.97 12.25 -27.51
N ASP A 50 -2.57 12.39 -28.77
CA ASP A 50 -1.24 12.91 -29.15
C ASP A 50 -1.09 14.40 -28.80
N GLU A 51 -2.16 15.21 -28.91
CA GLU A 51 -2.15 16.63 -28.46
C GLU A 51 -2.17 16.76 -26.94
N LEU A 52 -2.94 15.93 -26.23
CA LEU A 52 -2.92 15.87 -24.76
C LEU A 52 -1.55 15.40 -24.23
N ALA A 53 -0.91 14.45 -24.93
CA ALA A 53 0.44 14.00 -24.62
C ALA A 53 1.50 15.08 -24.92
N LYS A 54 1.30 15.92 -25.94
CA LYS A 54 2.17 17.07 -26.26
C LYS A 54 2.00 18.25 -25.30
N GLY A 55 0.81 18.40 -24.70
CA GLY A 55 0.53 19.41 -23.66
C GLY A 55 0.92 18.97 -22.25
N ALA A 56 1.24 17.68 -22.05
CA ALA A 56 1.65 17.16 -20.76
C ALA A 56 3.11 17.54 -20.46
N SER A 57 3.31 18.29 -19.37
CA SER A 57 4.66 18.58 -18.87
C SER A 57 5.44 17.28 -18.64
N PRO A 58 6.71 17.20 -19.08
CA PRO A 58 7.55 16.03 -18.83
C PRO A 58 7.58 15.68 -17.35
N PRO A 59 7.57 14.39 -16.99
CA PRO A 59 7.38 13.99 -15.62
C PRO A 59 8.66 14.29 -14.80
N ARG A 60 8.52 15.04 -13.71
CA ARG A 60 9.65 15.65 -12.96
C ARG A 60 10.28 14.72 -11.91
N TRP A 61 10.37 13.42 -12.18
CA TRP A 61 10.88 12.42 -11.23
C TRP A 61 12.36 12.63 -10.85
N ARG A 62 13.11 13.37 -11.68
CA ARG A 62 14.53 13.66 -11.46
C ARG A 62 14.77 15.07 -10.88
N SER A 63 13.73 15.82 -10.52
CA SER A 63 13.95 17.10 -9.85
C SER A 63 14.52 16.85 -8.45
N PRO A 64 15.44 17.70 -7.96
CA PRO A 64 16.01 17.56 -6.62
C PRO A 64 14.93 17.63 -5.53
N GLU A 65 13.89 18.45 -5.76
CA GLU A 65 12.71 18.51 -4.90
C GLU A 65 12.01 17.14 -4.82
N PHE A 66 11.70 16.50 -5.94
CA PHE A 66 11.02 15.20 -5.96
C PHE A 66 11.86 14.11 -5.28
N ILE A 67 13.17 14.11 -5.52
CA ILE A 67 14.11 13.19 -4.86
C ILE A 67 14.13 13.43 -3.35
N TYR A 68 14.18 14.69 -2.89
CA TYR A 68 14.14 15.03 -1.46
C TYR A 68 12.87 14.50 -0.79
N HIS A 69 11.71 14.72 -1.40
CA HIS A 69 10.44 14.22 -0.86
C HIS A 69 10.42 12.69 -0.83
N GLY A 70 10.93 12.05 -1.89
CA GLY A 70 11.10 10.60 -1.95
C GLY A 70 11.99 10.06 -0.83
N LEU A 71 13.13 10.72 -0.55
CA LEU A 71 14.04 10.36 0.55
C LEU A 71 13.38 10.55 1.92
N VAL A 72 12.64 11.65 2.13
CA VAL A 72 11.90 11.88 3.37
C VAL A 72 10.89 10.76 3.59
N VAL A 73 10.10 10.38 2.59
CA VAL A 73 9.16 9.26 2.71
C VAL A 73 9.88 7.93 2.96
N LEU A 74 10.95 7.67 2.21
CA LEU A 74 11.75 6.45 2.32
C LEU A 74 12.40 6.30 3.70
N LEU A 75 12.74 7.40 4.38
CA LEU A 75 13.28 7.37 5.74
C LEU A 75 12.17 7.41 6.80
N ALA A 76 11.16 8.25 6.63
CA ALA A 76 10.07 8.43 7.58
C ALA A 76 9.27 7.14 7.76
N VAL A 77 8.93 6.45 6.67
CA VAL A 77 8.09 5.24 6.74
C VAL A 77 8.77 4.12 7.54
N PRO A 78 10.03 3.71 7.24
CA PRO A 78 10.75 2.75 8.09
C PRO A 78 10.93 3.23 9.53
N LEU A 79 11.17 4.53 9.75
CA LEU A 79 11.28 5.07 11.10
C LEU A 79 9.95 4.97 11.87
N MET A 80 8.80 5.21 11.24
CA MET A 80 7.47 5.03 11.85
C MET A 80 7.24 3.55 12.24
N PHE A 81 7.65 2.61 11.39
CA PHE A 81 7.60 1.19 11.76
C PHE A 81 8.56 0.86 12.91
N LYS A 82 9.76 1.43 12.90
CA LYS A 82 10.75 1.23 13.96
C LYS A 82 10.27 1.78 15.31
N THR A 83 9.69 2.97 15.34
CA THR A 83 9.18 3.56 16.59
C THR A 83 8.04 2.75 17.17
N ALA A 84 7.10 2.28 16.34
CA ALA A 84 6.03 1.38 16.77
C ALA A 84 6.58 0.03 17.28
N TYR A 85 7.60 -0.52 16.60
CA TYR A 85 8.27 -1.75 17.02
C TYR A 85 8.96 -1.57 18.38
N ASP A 86 9.72 -0.50 18.56
CA ASP A 86 10.43 -0.20 19.81
C ASP A 86 9.46 0.11 20.96
N ALA A 87 8.36 0.83 20.69
CA ALA A 87 7.31 1.11 21.67
C ALA A 87 6.58 -0.16 22.13
N SER A 88 6.51 -1.19 21.27
CA SER A 88 5.87 -2.47 21.61
C SER A 88 6.74 -3.41 22.46
N LYS A 89 8.04 -3.10 22.63
CA LYS A 89 8.98 -3.94 23.37
C LYS A 89 9.19 -3.47 24.80
N ARG A 90 9.48 -4.42 25.68
CA ARG A 90 10.14 -4.13 26.96
C ARG A 90 11.54 -3.59 26.66
N LYS A 91 11.96 -2.53 27.34
CA LYS A 91 13.36 -2.09 27.32
C LYS A 91 14.17 -3.01 28.23
N ASP A 92 14.53 -4.19 27.75
CA ASP A 92 15.44 -5.11 28.46
C ASP A 92 16.70 -5.46 27.66
N ALA A 93 16.91 -4.88 26.46
CA ALA A 93 18.02 -5.28 25.59
C ALA A 93 19.26 -4.34 25.59
N PHE A 94 19.22 -3.13 26.17
CA PHE A 94 20.39 -2.23 26.26
C PHE A 94 20.92 -2.05 27.70
N ALA A 95 20.23 -2.57 28.71
CA ALA A 95 20.67 -2.45 30.10
C ALA A 95 21.80 -3.44 30.48
N SER A 96 22.15 -4.41 29.62
CA SER A 96 23.18 -5.41 29.93
C SER A 96 24.62 -4.94 29.68
N LEU A 97 24.82 -3.70 29.19
CA LEU A 97 26.12 -3.06 29.02
C LEU A 97 26.32 -2.00 30.12
N GLY A 98 26.39 -2.45 31.37
CA GLY A 98 27.09 -1.74 32.45
C GLY A 98 26.58 -0.35 32.86
N ALA A 99 25.36 0.05 32.51
CA ALA A 99 24.79 1.29 33.04
C ALA A 99 24.45 1.10 34.53
N PRO A 100 24.90 2.00 35.44
CA PRO A 100 24.59 1.91 36.86
C PRO A 100 23.08 1.87 37.10
N GLN A 101 22.67 0.83 37.83
CA GLN A 101 21.33 0.64 38.38
C GLN A 101 20.98 1.87 39.23
N THR A 102 20.24 2.81 38.66
CA THR A 102 19.53 3.85 39.43
C THR A 102 18.04 3.56 39.34
N ASP A 103 17.39 3.58 40.49
CA ASP A 103 16.05 3.07 40.76
C ASP A 103 14.94 3.95 40.15
N VAL A 104 14.98 4.12 38.83
CA VAL A 104 13.92 4.80 38.09
C VAL A 104 12.86 3.75 37.72
N VAL A 105 11.77 3.76 38.48
CA VAL A 105 10.50 3.09 38.23
C VAL A 105 10.14 3.10 36.73
N GLY A 106 10.20 1.94 36.05
CA GLY A 106 9.61 1.75 34.73
C GLY A 106 10.51 1.14 33.64
N THR A 107 10.90 -0.13 33.77
CA THR A 107 11.50 -0.94 32.68
C THR A 107 10.44 -1.45 31.70
N ALA A 108 9.72 -0.50 31.13
CA ALA A 108 8.71 -0.66 30.13
C ALA A 108 8.85 0.49 29.14
N SER A 109 8.62 0.27 27.84
CA SER A 109 8.54 1.37 26.87
C SER A 109 7.54 2.46 27.31
N HIS A 110 6.52 2.07 28.08
CA HIS A 110 5.48 2.94 28.64
C HIS A 110 5.16 2.54 30.10
N GLN A 111 4.93 3.52 30.99
CA GLN A 111 4.60 3.29 32.42
C GLN A 111 3.46 2.28 32.68
N ASN A 112 2.56 2.09 31.71
CA ASN A 112 1.41 1.19 31.82
C ASN A 112 1.68 -0.24 31.32
N TYR A 113 2.84 -0.55 30.73
CA TYR A 113 3.11 -1.86 30.12
C TYR A 113 2.92 -3.02 31.10
N ASN A 114 3.29 -2.86 32.38
CA ASN A 114 3.10 -3.91 33.38
C ASN A 114 1.62 -4.32 33.55
N LYS A 115 0.69 -3.38 33.33
CA LYS A 115 -0.76 -3.66 33.38
C LYS A 115 -1.21 -4.48 32.18
N PHE A 116 -0.64 -4.23 31.01
CA PHE A 116 -1.03 -4.89 29.76
C PHE A 116 -0.24 -6.16 29.45
N SER A 117 0.98 -6.31 30.00
CA SER A 117 1.85 -7.47 29.78
C SER A 117 1.18 -8.84 29.92
N PRO A 118 0.26 -9.10 30.88
CA PRO A 118 -0.43 -10.40 30.96
C PRO A 118 -1.44 -10.63 29.82
N LEU A 119 -1.95 -9.56 29.20
CA LEU A 119 -2.88 -9.62 28.07
C LEU A 119 -2.14 -9.78 26.73
N LEU A 120 -0.82 -9.63 26.72
CA LEU A 120 0.01 -9.74 25.53
C LEU A 120 0.58 -11.16 25.40
N SER A 121 0.29 -11.84 24.29
CA SER A 121 0.84 -13.15 23.97
C SER A 121 1.93 -13.04 22.90
N PRO A 122 2.89 -13.99 22.83
CA PRO A 122 3.82 -14.06 21.71
C PRO A 122 3.05 -14.26 20.39
N GLY A 123 3.39 -13.45 19.40
CA GLY A 123 2.79 -13.50 18.07
C GLY A 123 3.64 -14.28 17.06
N TRP A 124 3.22 -14.22 15.79
CA TRP A 124 3.98 -14.76 14.65
C TRP A 124 5.23 -13.92 14.31
N ILE A 125 5.39 -12.74 14.91
CA ILE A 125 6.57 -11.88 14.75
C ILE A 125 7.54 -12.15 15.92
N PRO A 126 8.77 -12.67 15.67
CA PRO A 126 9.72 -13.00 16.73
C PRO A 126 10.00 -11.83 17.67
N GLY A 127 9.90 -12.10 18.98
CA GLY A 127 10.15 -11.12 20.02
C GLY A 127 9.10 -9.99 20.13
N ARG A 128 8.00 -10.05 19.36
CA ARG A 128 6.87 -9.12 19.49
C ARG A 128 5.72 -9.78 20.24
N ARG A 129 5.33 -9.16 21.35
CA ARG A 129 4.09 -9.50 22.05
C ARG A 129 2.95 -8.69 21.42
N ILE A 130 1.81 -9.33 21.22
CA ILE A 130 0.64 -8.75 20.56
C ILE A 130 -0.52 -8.84 21.54
N ASP A 131 -1.39 -7.84 21.55
CA ASP A 131 -2.63 -7.88 22.32
C ASP A 131 -3.52 -9.03 21.85
N ASN A 132 -3.86 -9.91 22.80
CA ASN A 132 -4.69 -11.09 22.56
C ASN A 132 -5.88 -11.14 23.55
N SER A 133 -6.31 -9.99 24.06
CA SER A 133 -7.42 -9.88 25.00
C SER A 133 -8.81 -10.09 24.36
N ASP A 134 -8.96 -9.74 23.08
CA ASP A 134 -10.19 -9.93 22.32
C ASP A 134 -10.29 -11.36 21.76
N GLN A 135 -11.29 -12.12 22.20
CA GLN A 135 -11.53 -13.50 21.76
C GLN A 135 -11.87 -13.63 20.28
N GLN A 136 -12.57 -12.66 19.68
CA GLN A 136 -12.91 -12.69 18.25
C GLN A 136 -11.65 -12.54 17.40
N TYR A 137 -10.80 -11.58 17.77
CA TYR A 137 -9.53 -11.36 17.08
C TYR A 137 -8.52 -12.51 17.34
N ALA A 138 -8.40 -12.99 18.57
CA ALA A 138 -7.52 -14.09 18.94
C ALA A 138 -7.83 -15.36 18.15
N THR A 139 -9.11 -15.75 18.10
CA THR A 139 -9.55 -16.95 17.37
C THR A 139 -9.21 -16.86 15.89
N PHE A 140 -9.46 -15.74 15.23
CA PHE A 140 -9.07 -15.56 13.83
C PHE A 140 -7.55 -15.66 13.66
N ARG A 141 -6.79 -14.91 14.48
CA ARG A 141 -5.33 -14.79 14.39
C ARG A 141 -4.62 -16.12 14.57
N ASP A 142 -5.02 -16.88 15.57
CA ASP A 142 -4.41 -18.17 15.91
C ASP A 142 -4.71 -19.22 14.81
N ASN A 143 -5.74 -18.98 13.99
CA ASN A 143 -6.09 -19.82 12.85
C ASN A 143 -5.54 -19.35 11.50
N VAL A 144 -4.87 -18.19 11.41
CA VAL A 144 -4.29 -17.67 10.15
C VAL A 144 -3.37 -18.67 9.45
N PRO A 145 -2.47 -19.40 10.13
CA PRO A 145 -1.63 -20.40 9.46
C PRO A 145 -2.44 -21.53 8.81
N TYR A 146 -3.51 -21.99 9.48
CA TYR A 146 -4.40 -23.02 8.92
C TYR A 146 -5.20 -22.48 7.74
N LEU A 147 -5.75 -21.26 7.84
CA LEU A 147 -6.45 -20.59 6.74
C LEU A 147 -5.54 -20.41 5.52
N PHE A 148 -4.28 -20.05 5.72
CA PHE A 148 -3.30 -19.92 4.65
C PHE A 148 -3.03 -21.25 3.95
N ILE A 149 -2.86 -22.34 4.71
CA ILE A 149 -2.68 -23.68 4.16
C ILE A 149 -3.91 -24.10 3.34
N VAL A 150 -5.11 -23.89 3.89
CA VAL A 150 -6.36 -24.20 3.18
C VAL A 150 -6.44 -23.40 1.88
N MET A 151 -6.15 -22.10 1.91
CA MET A 151 -6.18 -21.25 0.71
C MET A 151 -5.12 -21.64 -0.33
N ALA A 152 -3.93 -22.09 0.11
CA ALA A 152 -2.87 -22.52 -0.79
C ALA A 152 -3.15 -23.89 -1.44
N LEU A 153 -3.89 -24.76 -0.75
CA LEU A 153 -4.25 -26.10 -1.22
C LEU A 153 -5.66 -26.17 -1.83
N HIS A 154 -6.43 -25.09 -1.76
CA HIS A 154 -7.75 -25.00 -2.38
C HIS A 154 -7.58 -24.96 -3.91
N PRO A 155 -8.21 -25.88 -4.67
CA PRO A 155 -8.14 -25.90 -6.13
C PRO A 155 -8.81 -24.68 -6.79
#